data_AF-A0A8H5IR42-F1
#
_entry.id   AF-A0A8H5IR42-F1
#
_cell.length_a   1.000
_cell.length_b   1.000
_cell.length_c   1.000
_cell.angle_alpha   90.00
_cell.angle_beta   90.00
_cell.angle_gamma   90.00
#
_symmetry.space_group_name_H-M   'P 1'
#
loop_
_entity.id
_entity.type
_entity.pdbx_description
1 polymer ?
#
loop_
_entity_poly.entity_id
_entity_poly.type
_entity_poly.pdbx_seq_one_letter_code
_entity_poly.pdbx_strand_id
1 'polypeptide(L)'
;MPNHGPGCHHPSGRNKGREPPPEDTSTCSSPDGVKVLHDCPNATFDICFVHGLSGNRDRTWTAKGNTEPWPETLLPPRLGSARVLTYGYDAYLVRKPVASTNGLADFAINLLNDLSIERASSNASSRPLVFVAHSLGGLVCKEAILLSRNNPELHLRGLFEYTKGILFLGTPHRGSWMADWARIPASALGIVRSANKSLLRILETDDKYLQSIQDRFWSMVREQQKYGRDPEITCFFEELPLSRVGKVVSRDSATLEGYNAISIHANHSDMVKFSSADDNGFKRLLGELVRWESLISSSSDAKQTSPPMEEAQVGKVPCSSFNNLGPGDQINAHGGTVNKSSGNGSHFPGAIFSGPVTFGQGGF
;
A
#
# COMPACT_ATOMS: atom_id res chain seq x y z
N MET A 1 36.15 78.41 -45.70
CA MET A 1 37.41 78.06 -46.39
C MET A 1 37.84 76.67 -45.89
N PRO A 2 38.27 75.78 -46.78
CA PRO A 2 37.65 74.46 -47.01
C PRO A 2 38.56 73.29 -46.55
N ASN A 3 38.10 72.02 -46.48
CA ASN A 3 38.25 71.08 -47.61
C ASN A 3 37.39 69.80 -47.51
N HIS A 4 36.97 69.32 -48.69
CA HIS A 4 36.19 68.11 -49.08
C HIS A 4 36.77 66.77 -48.56
N GLY A 5 36.07 65.64 -48.33
CA GLY A 5 34.98 64.83 -48.95
C GLY A 5 35.44 63.34 -48.92
N PRO A 6 34.74 62.26 -49.40
CA PRO A 6 33.32 61.98 -49.69
C PRO A 6 32.77 60.59 -49.20
N GLY A 7 31.46 60.32 -49.37
CA GLY A 7 30.81 58.99 -49.55
C GLY A 7 30.52 58.12 -48.30
N CYS A 8 29.49 57.27 -48.17
CA CYS A 8 28.40 56.75 -49.01
C CYS A 8 27.28 56.16 -48.11
N HIS A 9 26.09 55.91 -48.68
CA HIS A 9 24.84 55.45 -48.05
C HIS A 9 24.72 53.95 -47.64
N HIS A 10 23.93 53.72 -46.57
CA HIS A 10 23.01 52.58 -46.23
C HIS A 10 23.54 51.15 -45.92
N PRO A 11 22.74 50.24 -45.30
CA PRO A 11 21.82 50.36 -44.14
C PRO A 11 21.95 49.13 -43.17
N SER A 12 20.98 49.03 -42.23
CA SER A 12 20.50 47.81 -41.55
C SER A 12 21.15 47.38 -40.23
N GLY A 13 20.29 47.24 -39.22
CA GLY A 13 20.63 46.87 -37.86
C GLY A 13 21.06 45.42 -37.72
N ARG A 14 21.99 45.20 -36.79
CA ARG A 14 22.20 43.89 -36.18
C ARG A 14 21.62 43.92 -34.77
N ASN A 15 20.48 43.26 -34.63
CA ASN A 15 20.00 42.75 -33.35
C ASN A 15 21.14 41.90 -32.75
N LYS A 16 21.71 42.36 -31.64
CA LYS A 16 22.49 41.47 -30.76
C LYS A 16 21.48 40.49 -30.17
N GLY A 17 21.46 39.27 -30.69
CA GLY A 17 20.71 38.18 -30.10
C GLY A 17 21.11 38.06 -28.63
N ARG A 18 20.18 38.33 -27.73
CA ARG A 18 20.24 37.77 -26.38
C ARG A 18 19.99 36.29 -26.57
N GLU A 19 21.04 35.48 -26.37
CA GLU A 19 20.84 34.07 -26.11
C GLU A 19 19.86 33.93 -24.94
N PRO A 20 18.81 33.11 -25.06
CA PRO A 20 17.98 32.79 -23.91
C PRO A 20 18.86 32.13 -22.85
N PRO A 21 18.62 32.39 -21.56
CA PRO A 21 19.34 31.70 -20.50
C PRO A 21 19.14 30.19 -20.68
N PRO A 22 20.14 29.36 -20.32
CA PRO A 22 20.02 27.92 -20.47
C PRO A 22 18.75 27.45 -19.76
N GLU A 23 17.87 26.80 -20.51
CA GLU A 23 16.73 26.10 -19.94
C GLU A 23 17.28 25.11 -18.93
N ASP A 24 16.95 25.33 -17.67
CA ASP A 24 17.24 24.45 -16.54
C ASP A 24 16.45 23.15 -16.77
N THR A 25 16.98 22.29 -17.62
CA THR A 25 16.52 20.93 -17.86
C THR A 25 16.95 20.05 -16.68
N SER A 26 16.65 20.49 -15.46
CA SER A 26 16.62 19.59 -14.32
C SER A 26 15.36 18.73 -14.50
N THR A 27 15.54 17.57 -15.13
CA THR A 27 14.61 16.46 -14.93
C THR A 27 14.61 16.16 -13.45
N CYS A 28 13.64 16.71 -12.73
CA CYS A 28 13.45 16.55 -11.30
C CYS A 28 13.08 15.08 -11.05
N SER A 29 14.08 14.20 -10.95
CA SER A 29 13.89 12.80 -10.58
C SER A 29 13.34 12.80 -9.15
N SER A 30 12.05 12.53 -9.01
CA SER A 30 11.46 12.34 -7.69
C SER A 30 12.00 11.02 -7.14
N PRO A 31 12.64 11.00 -5.97
CA PRO A 31 13.26 9.79 -5.47
C PRO A 31 12.19 8.73 -5.13
N ASP A 32 12.38 7.51 -5.63
CA ASP A 32 11.49 6.36 -5.48
C ASP A 32 12.02 5.35 -4.45
N GLY A 33 11.14 4.43 -4.02
CA GLY A 33 11.42 3.44 -2.98
C GLY A 33 11.16 3.92 -1.56
N VAL A 34 11.53 3.08 -0.60
CA VAL A 34 11.39 3.35 0.84
C VAL A 34 12.48 4.31 1.33
N LYS A 35 12.08 5.30 2.12
CA LYS A 35 12.97 6.16 2.92
C LYS A 35 12.57 6.05 4.39
N VAL A 36 13.54 5.83 5.26
CA VAL A 36 13.35 5.91 6.71
C VAL A 36 13.35 7.39 7.09
N LEU A 37 12.25 7.88 7.64
CA LEU A 37 12.13 9.25 8.16
C LEU A 37 12.58 9.32 9.62
N HIS A 38 12.22 8.31 10.41
CA HIS A 38 12.67 8.19 11.78
C HIS A 38 12.94 6.72 12.09
N ASP A 39 14.18 6.42 12.46
CA ASP A 39 14.54 5.08 12.94
C ASP A 39 14.41 5.01 14.46
N CYS A 40 13.90 3.88 14.94
CA CYS A 40 13.78 3.59 16.36
C CYS A 40 14.27 2.15 16.61
N PRO A 41 15.44 1.97 17.25
CA PRO A 41 16.04 0.64 17.41
C PRO A 41 15.16 -0.36 18.16
N ASN A 42 14.30 0.13 19.05
CA ASN A 42 13.37 -0.68 19.84
C ASN A 42 11.92 -0.57 19.33
N ALA A 43 11.73 -0.19 18.06
CA ALA A 43 10.39 0.02 17.53
C ALA A 43 9.56 -1.27 17.56
N THR A 44 8.36 -1.16 18.12
CA THR A 44 7.39 -2.24 18.25
C THR A 44 6.43 -2.30 17.07
N PHE A 45 6.36 -1.23 16.26
CA PHE A 45 5.60 -1.19 15.01
C PHE A 45 6.24 -0.25 13.98
N ASP A 46 5.87 -0.45 12.71
CA ASP A 46 6.21 0.41 11.58
C ASP A 46 5.01 1.26 11.16
N ILE A 47 5.26 2.50 10.75
CA ILE A 47 4.29 3.35 10.05
C ILE A 47 4.85 3.66 8.67
N CYS A 48 4.15 3.29 7.62
CA CYS A 48 4.54 3.57 6.24
C CYS A 48 3.59 4.58 5.58
N PHE A 49 4.15 5.74 5.22
CA PHE A 49 3.46 6.81 4.52
C PHE A 49 3.52 6.59 3.00
N VAL A 50 2.37 6.60 2.33
CA VAL A 50 2.27 6.38 0.87
C VAL A 50 1.54 7.56 0.22
N HIS A 51 2.25 8.29 -0.64
CA HIS A 51 1.71 9.51 -1.26
C HIS A 51 0.71 9.22 -2.38
N GLY A 52 -0.06 10.24 -2.77
CA GLY A 52 -1.02 10.17 -3.88
C GLY A 52 -0.41 10.50 -5.25
N LEU A 53 -1.29 10.66 -6.24
CA LEU A 53 -0.93 11.12 -7.58
C LEU A 53 -0.22 12.48 -7.51
N SER A 54 0.78 12.69 -8.38
CA SER A 54 1.63 13.91 -8.49
C SER A 54 2.45 14.29 -7.26
N GLY A 55 2.28 13.59 -6.14
CA GLY A 55 3.11 13.72 -4.95
C GLY A 55 4.48 13.07 -5.10
N ASN A 56 5.27 13.19 -4.04
CA ASN A 56 6.47 12.38 -3.81
C ASN A 56 6.64 12.11 -2.31
N ARG A 57 7.58 11.21 -1.97
CA ARG A 57 7.77 10.72 -0.60
C ARG A 57 8.21 11.77 0.42
N ASP A 58 8.69 12.93 -0.04
CA ASP A 58 9.13 14.02 0.82
C ASP A 58 8.08 15.14 0.87
N ARG A 59 7.82 15.81 -0.26
CA ARG A 59 7.00 17.03 -0.38
C ARG A 59 5.52 16.83 -0.06
N THR A 60 4.99 15.61 -0.17
CA THR A 60 3.58 15.33 0.16
C THR A 60 3.31 15.64 1.63
N TRP A 61 4.29 15.37 2.49
CA TRP A 61 4.17 15.44 3.94
C TRP A 61 4.84 16.68 4.54
N THR A 62 5.22 17.66 3.70
CA THR A 62 5.89 18.89 4.14
C THR A 62 4.94 20.06 4.00
N ALA A 63 4.64 20.73 5.12
CA ALA A 63 3.85 21.95 5.13
C ALA A 63 4.59 23.10 4.43
N LYS A 64 3.83 24.04 3.86
CA LYS A 64 4.41 25.22 3.21
C LYS A 64 5.21 26.03 4.24
N GLY A 65 6.48 26.28 3.95
CA GLY A 65 7.39 27.02 4.84
C GLY A 65 8.24 26.12 5.74
N ASN A 66 7.95 24.81 5.81
CA ASN A 66 8.80 23.85 6.52
C ASN A 66 9.81 23.23 5.56
N THR A 67 10.98 22.84 6.08
CA THR A 67 12.00 22.09 5.33
C THR A 67 11.80 20.60 5.48
N GLU A 68 11.49 20.15 6.70
CA GLU A 68 11.33 18.73 7.03
C GLU A 68 9.86 18.28 6.99
N PRO A 69 9.60 17.01 6.63
CA PRO A 69 8.25 16.46 6.62
C PRO A 69 7.71 16.30 8.05
N TRP A 70 6.42 16.56 8.26
CA TRP A 70 5.82 16.49 9.59
C TRP A 70 5.82 15.08 10.23
N PRO A 71 5.78 13.96 9.48
CA PRO A 71 5.92 12.63 10.09
C PRO A 71 7.28 12.42 10.76
N GLU A 72 8.33 13.08 10.28
CA GLU A 72 9.67 13.04 10.87
C GLU A 72 9.77 13.92 12.12
N THR A 73 9.11 15.06 12.12
CA THR A 73 9.27 16.07 13.18
C THR A 73 8.22 15.98 14.29
N LEU A 74 6.98 15.59 13.98
CA LEU A 74 5.86 15.64 14.92
C LEU A 74 5.48 14.28 15.51
N LEU A 75 5.77 13.16 14.84
CA LEU A 75 5.42 11.82 15.35
C LEU A 75 6.40 11.27 16.38
N PRO A 76 7.74 11.32 16.20
CA PRO A 76 8.66 10.67 17.13
C PRO A 76 8.51 11.10 18.60
N PRO A 77 8.27 12.38 18.92
CA PRO A 77 8.03 12.78 20.32
C PRO A 77 6.75 12.22 20.94
N ARG A 78 5.84 11.66 20.14
CA ARG A 78 4.51 11.20 20.55
C ARG A 78 4.31 9.69 20.41
N LEU A 79 5.04 9.05 19.49
CA LEU A 79 5.03 7.62 19.19
C LEU A 79 6.46 7.08 19.28
N GLY A 80 7.01 7.08 20.49
CA GLY A 80 8.41 6.73 20.72
C GLY A 80 8.77 5.27 20.39
N SER A 81 7.76 4.41 20.21
CA SER A 81 7.93 3.00 19.84
C SER A 81 7.69 2.73 18.34
N ALA A 82 7.47 3.77 17.53
CA ALA A 82 7.24 3.64 16.09
C ALA A 82 8.51 3.89 15.29
N ARG A 83 8.77 3.05 14.29
CA ARG A 83 9.65 3.42 13.18
C ARG A 83 8.81 4.04 12.06
N VAL A 84 9.26 5.18 11.52
CA VAL A 84 8.51 5.94 10.51
C VAL A 84 9.20 5.84 9.15
N LEU A 85 8.44 5.35 8.17
CA LEU A 85 8.86 5.16 6.78
C LEU A 85 7.99 6.01 5.86
N THR A 86 8.54 6.44 4.73
CA THR A 86 7.78 7.00 3.61
C THR A 86 8.16 6.27 2.33
N TYR A 87 7.18 5.98 1.49
CA TYR A 87 7.37 5.30 0.22
C TYR A 87 7.07 6.25 -0.93
N GLY A 88 8.02 6.31 -1.87
CA GLY A 88 7.89 7.02 -3.12
C GLY A 88 7.71 6.05 -4.27
N TYR A 89 6.75 6.30 -5.15
CA TYR A 89 6.73 5.65 -6.45
C TYR A 89 6.77 6.70 -7.54
N ASP A 90 7.64 6.46 -8.53
CA ASP A 90 7.74 7.36 -9.66
C ASP A 90 6.55 7.14 -10.60
N ALA A 91 5.50 7.88 -10.34
CA ALA A 91 4.35 7.95 -11.19
C ALA A 91 4.66 8.65 -12.55
N TYR A 92 5.91 9.10 -12.77
CA TYR A 92 6.47 9.67 -14.00
C TYR A 92 7.14 8.63 -14.94
N LEU A 93 7.50 7.41 -14.49
CA LEU A 93 8.34 6.48 -15.29
C LEU A 93 7.68 5.20 -15.82
N VAL A 94 6.45 5.27 -16.35
CA VAL A 94 5.93 4.19 -17.22
C VAL A 94 6.58 4.28 -18.60
N ARG A 95 7.87 3.93 -18.69
CA ARG A 95 8.73 4.08 -19.88
C ARG A 95 8.64 2.95 -20.90
N LYS A 96 7.84 1.90 -20.68
CA LYS A 96 7.68 0.81 -21.66
C LYS A 96 6.26 0.74 -22.23
N PRO A 97 6.11 0.51 -23.54
CA PRO A 97 4.87 0.04 -24.12
C PRO A 97 4.81 -1.48 -23.89
N VAL A 98 4.55 -1.90 -22.66
CA VAL A 98 4.07 -3.27 -22.41
C VAL A 98 2.56 -3.19 -22.42
N ALA A 99 1.92 -4.17 -23.02
CA ALA A 99 0.46 -4.30 -23.13
C ALA A 99 -0.26 -4.48 -21.76
N SER A 100 0.36 -4.09 -20.63
CA SER A 100 -0.26 -4.02 -19.31
C SER A 100 -0.81 -2.61 -19.09
N THR A 101 -2.12 -2.49 -19.21
CA THR A 101 -2.90 -1.25 -19.07
C THR A 101 -3.03 -0.73 -17.63
N ASN A 102 -2.31 -1.29 -16.64
CA ASN A 102 -2.62 -1.06 -15.22
C ASN A 102 -1.42 -0.51 -14.42
N GLY A 103 -1.04 0.75 -14.64
CA GLY A 103 0.09 1.38 -13.93
C GLY A 103 -0.05 1.38 -12.40
N LEU A 104 -1.28 1.33 -11.87
CA LEU A 104 -1.54 1.16 -10.43
C LEU A 104 -1.03 -0.20 -9.90
N ALA A 105 -1.20 -1.27 -10.67
CA ALA A 105 -0.74 -2.61 -10.29
C ALA A 105 0.78 -2.65 -10.18
N ASP A 106 1.48 -2.00 -11.10
CA ASP A 106 2.94 -1.91 -11.08
C ASP A 106 3.44 -1.18 -9.82
N PHE A 107 2.79 -0.08 -9.41
CA PHE A 107 3.13 0.58 -8.13
C PHE A 107 2.86 -0.30 -6.92
N ALA A 108 1.77 -1.08 -6.94
CA ALA A 108 1.44 -1.97 -5.84
C ALA A 108 2.45 -3.13 -5.72
N ILE A 109 2.89 -3.68 -6.85
CA ILE A 109 3.95 -4.71 -6.91
C ILE A 109 5.26 -4.13 -6.38
N ASN A 110 5.66 -2.94 -6.82
CA ASN A 110 6.89 -2.32 -6.35
C ASN A 110 6.83 -1.98 -4.86
N LEU A 111 5.72 -1.39 -4.38
CA LEU A 111 5.50 -1.14 -2.95
C LEU A 111 5.65 -2.43 -2.13
N LEU A 112 5.03 -3.53 -2.59
CA LEU A 112 5.12 -4.82 -1.93
C LEU A 112 6.57 -5.30 -1.84
N ASN A 113 7.30 -5.30 -2.96
CA ASN A 113 8.69 -5.78 -2.98
C ASN A 113 9.63 -4.88 -2.16
N ASP A 114 9.62 -3.57 -2.40
CA ASP A 114 10.53 -2.62 -1.78
C ASP A 114 10.35 -2.59 -0.26
N LEU A 115 9.10 -2.58 0.21
CA LEU A 115 8.80 -2.57 1.64
C LEU A 115 9.10 -3.90 2.31
N SER A 116 8.85 -5.04 1.64
CA SER A 116 9.26 -6.35 2.16
C SER A 116 10.79 -6.47 2.27
N ILE A 117 11.55 -5.96 1.28
CA ILE A 117 13.01 -5.97 1.28
C ILE A 117 13.57 -5.12 2.43
N GLU A 118 13.10 -3.87 2.55
CA GLU A 118 13.56 -2.97 3.63
C GLU A 118 13.28 -3.59 5.00
N ARG A 119 12.07 -4.11 5.20
CA ARG A 119 11.69 -4.70 6.47
C ARG A 119 12.49 -5.94 6.78
N ALA A 120 12.82 -6.77 5.79
CA ALA A 120 13.70 -7.91 5.98
C ALA A 120 15.12 -7.49 6.37
N SER A 121 15.69 -6.48 5.70
CA SER A 121 17.03 -5.97 6.02
C SER A 121 17.15 -5.37 7.41
N SER A 122 16.03 -4.89 7.96
CA SER A 122 15.96 -4.20 9.24
C SER A 122 15.38 -5.08 10.36
N ASN A 123 15.36 -6.41 10.17
CA ASN A 123 14.79 -7.38 11.12
C ASN A 123 13.34 -7.07 11.56
N ALA A 124 12.57 -6.47 10.65
CA ALA A 124 11.22 -5.97 10.89
C ALA A 124 10.14 -6.75 10.11
N SER A 125 10.48 -7.90 9.51
CA SER A 125 9.54 -8.70 8.67
C SER A 125 8.24 -9.08 9.38
N SER A 126 8.29 -9.32 10.70
CA SER A 126 7.13 -9.69 11.53
C SER A 126 6.59 -8.56 12.40
N ARG A 127 7.15 -7.36 12.28
CA ARG A 127 6.73 -6.22 13.07
C ARG A 127 5.34 -5.72 12.62
N PRO A 128 4.41 -5.41 13.53
CA PRO A 128 3.16 -4.73 13.18
C PRO A 128 3.36 -3.54 12.24
N LEU A 129 2.56 -3.42 11.20
CA LEU A 129 2.64 -2.35 10.20
C LEU A 129 1.34 -1.58 10.12
N VAL A 130 1.45 -0.25 10.12
CA VAL A 130 0.36 0.67 9.87
C VAL A 130 0.66 1.46 8.59
N PHE A 131 -0.32 1.59 7.71
CA PHE A 131 -0.22 2.47 6.54
C PHE A 131 -0.90 3.82 6.81
N VAL A 132 -0.29 4.89 6.31
CA VAL A 132 -0.91 6.20 6.18
C VAL A 132 -0.86 6.59 4.72
N ALA A 133 -2.00 6.50 4.04
CA ALA A 133 -2.04 6.54 2.59
C ALA A 133 -2.91 7.70 2.09
N HIS A 134 -2.34 8.54 1.23
CA HIS A 134 -3.05 9.69 0.66
C HIS A 134 -3.59 9.36 -0.73
N SER A 135 -4.87 9.65 -0.94
CA SER A 135 -5.50 9.64 -2.26
C SER A 135 -5.24 8.33 -3.00
N LEU A 136 -4.70 8.38 -4.22
CA LEU A 136 -4.28 7.23 -5.03
C LEU A 136 -3.40 6.23 -4.26
N GLY A 137 -2.52 6.71 -3.38
CA GLY A 137 -1.64 5.86 -2.57
C GLY A 137 -2.42 4.85 -1.72
N GLY A 138 -3.65 5.20 -1.31
CA GLY A 138 -4.53 4.26 -0.63
C GLY A 138 -4.97 3.09 -1.50
N LEU A 139 -5.20 3.31 -2.81
CA LEU A 139 -5.50 2.24 -3.75
C LEU A 139 -4.27 1.36 -4.02
N VAL A 140 -3.09 1.98 -4.08
CA VAL A 140 -1.80 1.25 -4.18
C VAL A 140 -1.61 0.35 -2.95
N CYS A 141 -1.84 0.87 -1.74
CA CYS A 141 -1.79 0.08 -0.50
C CYS A 141 -2.78 -1.09 -0.53
N LYS A 142 -4.04 -0.86 -0.94
CA LYS A 142 -5.05 -1.92 -1.03
C LYS A 142 -4.59 -3.05 -1.94
N GLU A 143 -4.13 -2.73 -3.14
CA GLU A 143 -3.69 -3.75 -4.09
C GLU A 143 -2.41 -4.46 -3.61
N ALA A 144 -1.45 -3.75 -2.99
CA ALA A 144 -0.25 -4.37 -2.44
C ALA A 144 -0.58 -5.38 -1.33
N ILE A 145 -1.52 -5.05 -0.44
CA ILE A 145 -2.02 -5.95 0.61
C ILE A 145 -2.73 -7.16 -0.01
N LEU A 146 -3.55 -6.95 -1.05
CA LEU A 146 -4.24 -8.03 -1.75
C LEU A 146 -3.27 -8.97 -2.48
N LEU A 147 -2.21 -8.44 -3.11
CA LEU A 147 -1.15 -9.20 -3.75
C LEU A 147 -0.32 -9.99 -2.73
N SER A 148 -0.08 -9.41 -1.56
CA SER A 148 0.65 -10.05 -0.46
C SER A 148 -0.11 -11.24 0.11
N ARG A 149 -1.43 -11.11 0.31
CA ARG A 149 -2.27 -12.06 1.04
C ARG A 149 -2.08 -13.53 0.66
N ASN A 150 -2.05 -13.83 -0.65
CA ASN A 150 -1.92 -15.20 -1.17
C ASN A 150 -0.58 -15.41 -1.87
N ASN A 151 0.42 -14.60 -1.55
CA ASN A 151 1.72 -14.70 -2.20
C ASN A 151 2.40 -16.03 -1.82
N PRO A 152 2.93 -16.81 -2.78
CA PRO A 152 3.66 -18.04 -2.48
C PRO A 152 4.93 -17.78 -1.69
N GLU A 153 5.57 -16.62 -1.89
CA GLU A 153 6.77 -16.21 -1.19
C GLU A 153 6.44 -15.68 0.21
N LEU A 154 6.93 -16.36 1.25
CA LEU A 154 6.62 -16.03 2.65
C LEU A 154 7.02 -14.60 3.03
N HIS A 155 8.15 -14.11 2.53
CA HIS A 155 8.63 -12.75 2.81
C HIS A 155 7.72 -11.65 2.22
N LEU A 156 7.01 -11.94 1.11
CA LEU A 156 6.02 -11.04 0.53
C LEU A 156 4.67 -11.16 1.25
N ARG A 157 4.32 -12.35 1.75
CA ARG A 157 3.08 -12.57 2.51
C ARG A 157 3.04 -11.81 3.84
N GLY A 158 4.21 -11.54 4.43
CA GLY A 158 4.33 -10.78 5.67
C GLY A 158 3.67 -9.39 5.62
N LEU A 159 3.62 -8.74 4.46
CA LEU A 159 2.98 -7.42 4.35
C LEU A 159 1.50 -7.50 4.75
N PHE A 160 0.76 -8.49 4.25
CA PHE A 160 -0.62 -8.77 4.63
C PHE A 160 -0.74 -9.22 6.08
N GLU A 161 0.07 -10.21 6.50
CA GLU A 161 -0.04 -10.83 7.82
C GLU A 161 0.19 -9.85 8.99
N TYR A 162 1.09 -8.89 8.79
CA TYR A 162 1.50 -7.95 9.81
C TYR A 162 0.89 -6.56 9.67
N THR A 163 0.13 -6.27 8.61
CA THR A 163 -0.66 -5.02 8.54
C THR A 163 -1.74 -5.04 9.60
N LYS A 164 -1.70 -4.07 10.52
CA LYS A 164 -2.66 -3.89 11.61
C LYS A 164 -3.67 -2.79 11.35
N GLY A 165 -3.32 -1.80 10.54
CA GLY A 165 -4.27 -0.78 10.17
C GLY A 165 -3.86 0.12 9.02
N ILE A 166 -4.83 0.87 8.52
CA ILE A 166 -4.67 1.82 7.42
C ILE A 166 -5.46 3.09 7.70
N LEU A 167 -4.75 4.22 7.75
CA LEU A 167 -5.36 5.55 7.69
C LEU A 167 -5.42 5.98 6.23
N PHE A 168 -6.64 6.13 5.71
CA PHE A 168 -6.88 6.65 4.36
C PHE A 168 -7.11 8.15 4.43
N LEU A 169 -6.34 8.94 3.67
CA LEU A 169 -6.45 10.40 3.60
C LEU A 169 -6.98 10.77 2.21
N GLY A 170 -8.28 11.01 2.09
CA GLY A 170 -8.92 11.37 0.81
C GLY A 170 -8.80 10.26 -0.25
N THR A 171 -8.70 8.98 0.14
CA THR A 171 -8.63 7.88 -0.83
C THR A 171 -9.99 7.65 -1.48
N PRO A 172 -10.10 7.69 -2.82
CA PRO A 172 -11.36 7.44 -3.49
C PRO A 172 -11.68 5.93 -3.49
N HIS A 173 -12.48 5.48 -2.53
CA HIS A 173 -12.86 4.09 -2.36
C HIS A 173 -13.98 3.64 -3.30
N ARG A 174 -14.76 4.55 -3.86
CA ARG A 174 -15.85 4.20 -4.77
C ARG A 174 -15.40 4.28 -6.22
N GLY A 175 -15.83 3.31 -7.03
CA GLY A 175 -15.60 3.31 -8.48
C GLY A 175 -16.15 4.57 -9.15
N SER A 176 -15.65 4.90 -10.36
CA SER A 176 -15.89 6.13 -11.13
C SER A 176 -15.18 7.41 -10.66
N TRP A 177 -14.34 7.34 -9.62
CA TRP A 177 -13.49 8.49 -9.23
C TRP A 177 -12.57 8.95 -10.36
N MET A 178 -12.22 8.05 -11.28
CA MET A 178 -11.45 8.39 -12.47
C MET A 178 -12.18 9.39 -13.35
N ALA A 179 -13.48 9.17 -13.57
CA ALA A 179 -14.32 10.10 -14.31
C ALA A 179 -14.45 11.45 -13.58
N ASP A 180 -14.48 11.44 -12.25
CA ASP A 180 -14.45 12.67 -11.44
C ASP A 180 -13.11 13.40 -11.60
N TRP A 181 -11.98 12.68 -11.58
CA TRP A 181 -10.65 13.26 -11.74
C TRP A 181 -10.36 13.73 -13.16
N ALA A 182 -10.91 13.06 -14.18
CA ALA A 182 -10.82 13.49 -15.58
C ALA A 182 -11.46 14.87 -15.82
N ARG A 183 -12.39 15.29 -14.96
CA ARG A 183 -12.99 16.63 -14.98
C ARG A 183 -12.12 17.68 -14.32
N ILE A 184 -11.16 17.28 -13.49
CA ILE A 184 -10.27 18.20 -12.78
C ILE A 184 -9.12 18.60 -13.71
N PRO A 185 -8.82 19.90 -13.85
CA PRO A 185 -7.65 20.33 -14.61
C PRO A 185 -6.38 19.70 -14.06
N ALA A 186 -5.56 19.10 -14.93
CA ALA A 186 -4.28 18.47 -14.56
C ALA A 186 -3.40 19.36 -13.66
N SER A 187 -3.36 20.67 -13.90
CA SER A 187 -2.62 21.63 -13.08
C SER A 187 -3.13 21.72 -11.64
N ALA A 188 -4.43 21.57 -11.40
CA ALA A 188 -5.01 21.56 -10.05
C ALA A 188 -4.67 20.26 -9.29
N LEU A 189 -4.40 19.17 -10.02
CA LEU A 189 -3.85 17.93 -9.46
C LEU A 189 -2.32 17.97 -9.38
N GLY A 190 -1.64 19.08 -9.66
CA GLY A 190 -0.18 19.17 -9.68
C GLY A 190 0.50 18.42 -10.83
N ILE A 191 -0.25 18.08 -11.89
CA ILE A 191 0.24 17.32 -13.06
C ILE A 191 0.64 18.29 -14.18
N VAL A 192 1.89 18.20 -14.63
CA VAL A 192 2.42 18.96 -15.77
C VAL A 192 2.38 18.09 -17.03
N ARG A 193 1.50 18.43 -17.99
CA ARG A 193 1.20 17.58 -19.17
C ARG A 193 2.40 17.16 -20.02
N SER A 194 3.42 18.01 -20.17
CA SER A 194 4.60 17.70 -20.99
C SER A 194 5.58 16.72 -20.31
N ALA A 195 5.58 16.65 -18.98
CA ALA A 195 6.49 15.81 -18.20
C ALA A 195 5.82 14.54 -17.64
N ASN A 196 4.48 14.46 -17.62
CA ASN A 196 3.74 13.52 -16.76
C ASN A 196 2.83 12.55 -17.54
N LYS A 197 3.26 12.02 -18.69
CA LYS A 197 2.44 11.12 -19.54
C LYS A 197 2.01 9.83 -18.84
N SER A 198 2.81 9.35 -17.91
CA SER A 198 2.60 8.20 -17.04
C SER A 198 1.54 8.46 -15.96
N LEU A 199 1.46 9.68 -15.41
CA LEU A 199 0.35 10.07 -14.53
C LEU A 199 -0.99 10.03 -15.28
N LEU A 200 -0.99 10.43 -16.55
CA LEU A 200 -2.19 10.31 -17.40
C LEU A 200 -2.62 8.85 -17.57
N ARG A 201 -1.68 7.91 -17.71
CA ARG A 201 -2.02 6.47 -17.77
C ARG A 201 -2.65 5.95 -16.49
N ILE A 202 -2.26 6.48 -15.34
CA ILE A 202 -2.92 6.13 -14.06
C ILE A 202 -4.35 6.64 -14.06
N LEU A 203 -4.57 7.85 -14.57
CA LEU A 203 -5.89 8.43 -14.79
C LEU A 203 -6.71 7.72 -15.87
N GLU A 204 -6.07 6.84 -16.66
CA GLU A 204 -6.73 6.00 -17.68
C GLU A 204 -6.91 4.55 -17.19
N THR A 205 -6.54 4.23 -15.95
CA THR A 205 -6.76 2.89 -15.37
C THR A 205 -8.22 2.48 -15.49
N ASP A 206 -8.47 1.22 -15.87
CA ASP A 206 -9.82 0.70 -16.07
C ASP A 206 -10.68 0.83 -14.80
N ASP A 207 -11.83 1.52 -14.91
CA ASP A 207 -12.81 1.65 -13.83
C ASP A 207 -13.22 0.29 -13.25
N LYS A 208 -13.28 -0.77 -14.07
CA LYS A 208 -13.58 -2.14 -13.62
C LYS A 208 -12.45 -2.70 -12.75
N TYR A 209 -11.19 -2.39 -13.07
CA TYR A 209 -10.06 -2.81 -12.25
C TYR A 209 -10.08 -2.12 -10.89
N LEU A 210 -10.36 -0.80 -10.86
CA LEU A 210 -10.48 -0.05 -9.61
C LEU A 210 -11.64 -0.55 -8.74
N GLN A 211 -12.80 -0.82 -9.34
CA GLN A 211 -13.94 -1.44 -8.65
C GLN A 211 -13.55 -2.82 -8.11
N SER A 212 -12.83 -3.63 -8.89
CA SER A 212 -12.33 -4.94 -8.45
C SER A 212 -11.41 -4.85 -7.24
N ILE A 213 -10.48 -3.87 -7.19
CA ILE A 213 -9.62 -3.64 -6.01
C ILE A 213 -10.49 -3.37 -4.78
N GLN A 214 -11.49 -2.50 -4.92
CA GLN A 214 -12.38 -2.16 -3.82
C GLN A 214 -13.15 -3.39 -3.32
N ASP A 215 -13.75 -4.17 -4.22
CA ASP A 215 -14.56 -5.34 -3.89
C ASP A 215 -13.71 -6.46 -3.25
N ARG A 216 -12.52 -6.70 -3.80
CA ARG A 216 -11.54 -7.66 -3.26
C ARG A 216 -11.06 -7.23 -1.88
N PHE A 217 -10.72 -5.96 -1.70
CA PHE A 217 -10.27 -5.42 -0.41
C PHE A 217 -11.38 -5.54 0.64
N TRP A 218 -12.61 -5.19 0.29
CA TRP A 218 -13.77 -5.34 1.17
C TRP A 218 -14.03 -6.80 1.55
N SER A 219 -13.94 -7.70 0.59
CA SER A 219 -14.12 -9.13 0.82
C SER A 219 -13.04 -9.67 1.77
N MET A 220 -11.80 -9.23 1.58
CA MET A 220 -10.69 -9.56 2.47
C MET A 220 -10.94 -9.05 3.90
N VAL A 221 -11.35 -7.79 4.07
CA VAL A 221 -11.61 -7.20 5.38
C VAL A 221 -12.71 -7.96 6.13
N ARG A 222 -13.85 -8.22 5.49
CA ARG A 222 -14.97 -8.97 6.10
C ARG A 222 -14.56 -10.38 6.50
N GLU A 223 -13.72 -11.02 5.71
CA GLU A 223 -13.21 -12.34 6.02
C GLU A 223 -12.27 -12.31 7.23
N GLN A 224 -11.37 -11.33 7.30
CA GLN A 224 -10.49 -11.13 8.46
C GLN A 224 -11.31 -10.92 9.74
N GLN A 225 -12.36 -10.09 9.68
CA GLN A 225 -13.31 -9.88 10.77
C GLN A 225 -13.99 -11.17 11.22
N LYS A 226 -14.45 -12.00 10.28
CA LYS A 226 -15.04 -13.32 10.58
C LYS A 226 -14.10 -14.23 11.38
N TYR A 227 -12.79 -14.12 11.15
CA TYR A 227 -11.76 -14.88 11.85
C TYR A 227 -11.15 -14.12 13.06
N GLY A 228 -11.81 -13.07 13.56
CA GLY A 228 -11.37 -12.33 14.75
C GLY A 228 -10.11 -11.49 14.53
N ARG A 229 -9.74 -11.22 13.28
CA ARG A 229 -8.64 -10.33 12.90
C ARG A 229 -9.25 -9.08 12.27
N ASP A 230 -9.52 -8.04 13.03
CA ASP A 230 -10.06 -6.81 12.44
C ASP A 230 -8.91 -5.85 12.11
N PRO A 231 -8.64 -5.54 10.82
CA PRO A 231 -7.72 -4.47 10.48
C PRO A 231 -8.34 -3.14 10.90
N GLU A 232 -7.58 -2.34 11.63
CA GLU A 232 -8.00 -1.01 12.01
C GLU A 232 -8.03 -0.09 10.79
N ILE A 233 -9.17 0.51 10.47
CA ILE A 233 -9.29 1.42 9.33
C ILE A 233 -9.96 2.70 9.77
N THR A 234 -9.35 3.84 9.45
CA THR A 234 -9.98 5.16 9.60
C THR A 234 -9.82 5.94 8.31
N CYS A 235 -10.91 6.57 7.89
CA CYS A 235 -10.97 7.37 6.68
C CYS A 235 -11.01 8.86 7.04
N PHE A 236 -10.14 9.65 6.44
CA PHE A 236 -10.15 11.10 6.52
C PHE A 236 -10.61 11.70 5.21
N PHE A 237 -11.42 12.76 5.26
CA PHE A 237 -11.94 13.43 4.06
C PHE A 237 -11.77 14.96 4.13
N GLU A 238 -11.63 15.57 2.96
CA GLU A 238 -11.47 17.02 2.83
C GLU A 238 -12.77 17.79 3.13
N GLU A 239 -12.64 18.90 3.85
CA GLU A 239 -13.77 19.78 4.13
C GLU A 239 -13.84 20.96 3.15
N LEU A 240 -12.68 21.47 2.72
CA LEU A 240 -12.58 22.65 1.86
C LEU A 240 -12.38 22.25 0.39
N PRO A 241 -13.01 22.94 -0.57
CA PRO A 241 -12.78 22.70 -1.99
C PRO A 241 -11.45 23.30 -2.45
N LEU A 242 -10.90 22.76 -3.54
CA LEU A 242 -9.95 23.49 -4.38
C LEU A 242 -10.68 24.61 -5.13
N SER A 243 -10.04 25.78 -5.23
CA SER A 243 -10.61 26.95 -5.92
C SER A 243 -10.96 26.62 -7.37
N ARG A 244 -12.20 26.93 -7.78
CA ARG A 244 -12.78 26.66 -9.12
C ARG A 244 -12.91 25.19 -9.54
N VAL A 245 -12.46 24.25 -8.71
CA VAL A 245 -12.54 22.80 -8.98
C VAL A 245 -13.59 22.13 -8.10
N GLY A 246 -13.75 22.59 -6.86
CA GLY A 246 -14.57 21.89 -5.87
C GLY A 246 -13.74 20.89 -5.07
N LYS A 247 -14.40 19.97 -4.38
CA LYS A 247 -13.73 18.84 -3.70
C LYS A 247 -13.23 17.86 -4.74
N VAL A 248 -11.98 17.40 -4.59
CA VAL A 248 -11.34 16.39 -5.44
C VAL A 248 -11.92 15.01 -5.17
N VAL A 249 -12.20 14.71 -3.90
CA VAL A 249 -12.84 13.46 -3.48
C VAL A 249 -14.01 13.80 -2.57
N SER A 250 -15.21 13.41 -2.96
CA SER A 250 -16.40 13.57 -2.13
C SER A 250 -16.27 12.77 -0.83
N ARG A 251 -16.97 13.19 0.23
CA ARG A 251 -17.02 12.45 1.51
C ARG A 251 -17.39 10.99 1.27
N ASP A 252 -18.45 10.75 0.49
CA ASP A 252 -18.96 9.40 0.24
C ASP A 252 -17.96 8.50 -0.48
N SER A 253 -17.11 9.07 -1.34
CA SER A 253 -16.02 8.35 -2.01
C SER A 253 -14.83 8.17 -1.08
N ALA A 254 -14.54 9.13 -0.21
CA ALA A 254 -13.43 9.11 0.74
C ALA A 254 -13.67 8.22 1.98
N THR A 255 -14.86 7.65 2.15
CA THR A 255 -15.23 6.89 3.36
C THR A 255 -15.62 5.44 3.07
N LEU A 256 -15.41 4.58 4.06
CA LEU A 256 -15.79 3.17 4.05
C LEU A 256 -16.89 2.94 5.11
N GLU A 257 -17.98 2.29 4.70
CA GLU A 257 -19.08 1.96 5.60
C GLU A 257 -18.63 1.03 6.73
N GLY A 258 -19.06 1.28 7.96
CA GLY A 258 -18.63 0.49 9.12
C GLY A 258 -17.28 0.89 9.73
N TYR A 259 -16.58 1.86 9.14
CA TYR A 259 -15.34 2.43 9.69
C TYR A 259 -15.47 3.90 10.04
N ASN A 260 -14.60 4.37 10.95
CA ASN A 260 -14.61 5.74 11.40
C ASN A 260 -14.26 6.69 10.23
N ALA A 261 -14.96 7.83 10.18
CA ALA A 261 -14.81 8.84 9.14
C ALA A 261 -14.64 10.23 9.77
N ILE A 262 -13.46 10.83 9.58
CA ILE A 262 -13.06 12.07 10.25
C ILE A 262 -12.79 13.17 9.22
N SER A 263 -13.32 14.38 9.40
CA SER A 263 -12.99 15.50 8.51
C SER A 263 -11.60 16.05 8.78
N ILE A 264 -10.98 16.66 7.77
CA ILE A 264 -9.85 17.58 7.95
C ILE A 264 -10.24 18.90 7.29
N HIS A 265 -10.09 20.00 8.04
CA HIS A 265 -10.42 21.35 7.58
C HIS A 265 -9.36 21.91 6.61
N ALA A 266 -9.19 21.23 5.48
CA ALA A 266 -8.29 21.59 4.40
C ALA A 266 -8.85 21.07 3.08
N ASN A 267 -8.24 21.48 1.97
CA ASN A 267 -8.49 20.86 0.66
C ASN A 267 -7.69 19.56 0.51
N HIS A 268 -7.97 18.81 -0.55
CA HIS A 268 -7.36 17.52 -0.85
C HIS A 268 -5.83 17.48 -0.84
N SER A 269 -5.18 18.58 -1.25
CA SER A 269 -3.71 18.67 -1.31
C SER A 269 -3.10 19.07 0.04
N ASP A 270 -3.80 19.91 0.80
CA ASP A 270 -3.31 20.47 2.05
C ASP A 270 -3.70 19.63 3.28
N MET A 271 -4.66 18.71 3.16
CA MET A 271 -5.11 17.84 4.26
C MET A 271 -4.03 16.90 4.82
N VAL A 272 -2.89 16.79 4.12
CA VAL A 272 -1.74 15.95 4.49
C VAL A 272 -0.50 16.78 4.87
N LYS A 273 -0.66 18.09 5.05
CA LYS A 273 0.44 19.05 5.22
C LYS A 273 0.33 19.82 6.54
N PHE A 274 0.44 19.10 7.66
CA PHE A 274 0.33 19.70 8.98
C PHE A 274 1.56 20.55 9.30
N SER A 275 1.30 21.77 9.75
CA SER A 275 2.35 22.76 10.02
C SER A 275 2.92 22.64 11.42
N SER A 276 2.12 22.14 12.37
CA SER A 276 2.47 22.08 13.79
C SER A 276 1.69 20.98 14.51
N ALA A 277 2.09 20.66 15.75
CA ALA A 277 1.37 19.76 16.63
C ALA A 277 -0.03 20.29 17.04
N ASP A 278 -0.30 21.58 16.80
CA ASP A 278 -1.57 22.21 17.13
C ASP A 278 -2.65 22.07 16.08
N ASP A 279 -2.28 21.66 14.86
CA ASP A 279 -3.21 21.42 13.77
C ASP A 279 -4.28 20.39 14.17
N ASN A 280 -5.55 20.73 14.02
CA ASN A 280 -6.65 19.84 14.41
C ASN A 280 -6.67 18.56 13.56
N GLY A 281 -6.29 18.65 12.28
CA GLY A 281 -6.14 17.47 11.41
C GLY A 281 -5.06 16.53 11.94
N PHE A 282 -3.91 17.08 12.36
CA PHE A 282 -2.84 16.31 12.98
C PHE A 282 -3.28 15.66 14.28
N LYS A 283 -3.91 16.41 15.19
CA LYS A 283 -4.42 15.88 16.47
C LYS A 283 -5.35 14.69 16.28
N ARG A 284 -6.25 14.76 15.29
CA ARG A 284 -7.17 13.68 14.95
C ARG A 284 -6.44 12.44 14.40
N LEU A 285 -5.49 12.64 13.48
CA LEU A 285 -4.66 11.56 12.93
C LEU A 285 -3.82 10.88 14.01
N LEU A 286 -3.14 11.69 14.83
CA LEU A 286 -2.31 11.20 15.94
C LEU A 286 -3.15 10.41 16.96
N GLY A 287 -4.38 10.84 17.23
CA GLY A 287 -5.30 10.15 18.12
C GLY A 287 -5.56 8.70 17.71
N GLU A 288 -5.78 8.44 16.42
CA GLU A 288 -5.93 7.06 15.91
C GLU A 288 -4.62 6.28 16.04
N LEU A 289 -3.47 6.88 15.67
CA LEU A 289 -2.18 6.19 15.77
C LEU A 289 -1.82 5.79 17.21
N VAL A 290 -2.05 6.67 18.19
CA VAL A 290 -1.82 6.39 19.62
C VAL A 290 -2.77 5.29 20.12
N ARG A 291 -4.02 5.30 19.68
CA ARG A 291 -4.98 4.23 19.99
C ARG A 291 -4.49 2.89 19.45
N TRP A 292 -3.98 2.86 18.21
CA TRP A 292 -3.51 1.63 17.57
C TRP A 292 -2.20 1.12 18.18
N GLU A 293 -1.28 2.01 18.57
CA GLU A 293 -0.07 1.65 19.33
C GLU A 293 -0.44 0.87 20.59
N SER A 294 -1.42 1.37 21.37
CA SER A 294 -1.89 0.70 22.59
C SER A 294 -2.43 -0.72 22.33
N LEU A 295 -3.18 -0.90 21.23
CA LEU A 295 -3.70 -2.22 20.83
C LEU A 295 -2.60 -3.18 20.39
N ILE A 296 -1.61 -2.67 19.65
CA ILE A 296 -0.45 -3.42 19.19
C ILE A 296 0.40 -3.90 20.38
N SER A 297 0.64 -3.02 21.36
CA SER A 297 1.36 -3.38 22.58
C SER A 297 0.63 -4.45 23.37
N SER A 298 -0.68 -4.29 23.61
CA SER A 298 -1.47 -5.28 24.38
C SER A 298 -1.51 -6.67 23.73
N SER A 299 -1.54 -6.73 22.40
CA SER A 299 -1.50 -7.99 21.64
C SER A 299 -0.14 -8.69 21.71
N SER A 300 0.94 -7.92 21.93
CA SER A 300 2.29 -8.45 22.05
C SER A 300 2.52 -9.04 23.44
N ASP A 301 2.02 -8.37 24.48
CA ASP A 301 2.09 -8.85 25.87
C ASP A 301 1.31 -10.16 26.05
N ALA A 302 0.10 -10.25 25.48
CA ALA A 302 -0.73 -11.45 25.55
C ALA A 302 -0.06 -12.70 24.95
N LYS A 303 0.82 -12.53 23.95
CA LYS A 303 1.60 -13.62 23.35
C LYS A 303 2.82 -14.02 24.17
N GLN A 304 3.32 -13.15 25.05
CA GLN A 304 4.46 -13.46 25.94
C GLN A 304 3.99 -14.11 27.25
N THR A 305 2.77 -13.83 27.71
CA THR A 305 2.22 -14.36 28.97
C THR A 305 1.53 -15.72 28.87
N SER A 306 1.47 -16.35 27.68
CA SER A 306 1.00 -17.73 27.57
C SER A 306 2.03 -18.68 28.20
N PRO A 307 1.67 -19.51 29.21
CA PRO A 307 2.58 -20.52 29.73
C PRO A 307 3.03 -21.44 28.58
N PRO A 308 4.25 -22.01 28.64
CA PRO A 308 4.63 -23.03 27.68
C PRO A 308 3.55 -24.10 27.71
N MET A 309 2.97 -24.41 26.54
CA MET A 309 2.14 -25.60 26.40
C MET A 309 3.00 -26.76 26.88
N GLU A 310 2.72 -27.24 28.08
CA GLU A 310 3.16 -28.54 28.53
C GLU A 310 2.63 -29.51 27.48
N GLU A 311 3.54 -30.20 26.78
CA GLU A 311 3.17 -31.27 25.88
C GLU A 311 2.29 -32.22 26.68
N ALA A 312 0.99 -32.19 26.40
CA ALA A 312 0.07 -33.19 26.92
C ALA A 312 0.58 -34.52 26.40
N GLN A 313 1.22 -35.30 27.29
CA GLN A 313 1.50 -36.69 27.02
C GLN A 313 0.20 -37.32 26.57
N VAL A 314 0.21 -37.90 25.37
CA VAL A 314 -0.92 -38.62 24.80
C VAL A 314 -1.19 -39.83 25.68
N GLY A 315 -2.00 -39.62 26.73
CA GLY A 315 -2.72 -40.66 27.41
C GLY A 315 -3.73 -41.25 26.42
N LYS A 316 -3.70 -42.57 26.27
CA LYS A 316 -4.62 -43.35 25.42
C LYS A 316 -6.05 -42.81 25.48
N VAL A 317 -6.53 -42.25 24.37
CA VAL A 317 -7.95 -41.96 24.19
C VAL A 317 -8.66 -43.24 23.72
N PRO A 318 -9.80 -43.64 24.31
CA PRO A 318 -10.57 -44.79 23.85
C PRO A 318 -11.26 -44.51 22.50
N CYS A 319 -11.25 -45.51 21.61
CA CYS A 319 -11.99 -45.47 20.35
C CYS A 319 -13.48 -45.15 20.57
N SER A 320 -13.95 -44.05 19.98
CA SER A 320 -15.37 -43.86 19.64
C SER A 320 -15.49 -43.74 18.12
N SER A 321 -16.11 -44.75 17.50
CA SER A 321 -16.30 -44.89 16.06
C SER A 321 -17.11 -43.75 15.45
N PHE A 322 -16.61 -43.14 14.38
CA PHE A 322 -17.42 -42.39 13.42
C PHE A 322 -17.59 -43.25 12.17
N ASN A 323 -18.81 -43.74 11.94
CA ASN A 323 -19.18 -44.45 10.70
C ASN A 323 -19.70 -43.43 9.68
N ASN A 324 -18.98 -43.21 8.58
CA ASN A 324 -19.56 -42.66 7.36
C ASN A 324 -19.55 -43.76 6.29
N LEU A 325 -20.75 -44.20 5.92
CA LEU A 325 -21.02 -45.15 4.84
C LEU A 325 -21.35 -44.38 3.56
N GLY A 326 -20.59 -44.60 2.50
CA GLY A 326 -20.91 -44.16 1.14
C GLY A 326 -19.95 -44.74 0.11
N PRO A 327 -20.43 -45.30 -1.01
CA PRO A 327 -19.57 -45.77 -2.08
C PRO A 327 -19.13 -44.60 -2.97
N GLY A 328 -17.83 -44.43 -3.19
CA GLY A 328 -17.30 -43.44 -4.12
C GLY A 328 -15.78 -43.48 -4.19
N ASP A 329 -15.25 -43.51 -5.41
CA ASP A 329 -13.83 -43.40 -5.69
C ASP A 329 -13.33 -42.02 -5.20
N GLN A 330 -12.32 -41.99 -4.32
CA GLN A 330 -11.65 -40.75 -3.93
C GLN A 330 -10.27 -40.65 -4.57
N ILE A 331 -10.04 -39.51 -5.22
CA ILE A 331 -8.80 -39.15 -5.91
C ILE A 331 -7.97 -38.32 -4.93
N ASN A 332 -6.83 -38.83 -4.46
CA ASN A 332 -5.89 -38.05 -3.65
C ASN A 332 -4.47 -38.17 -4.22
N ALA A 333 -3.99 -37.11 -4.88
CA ALA A 333 -2.69 -36.46 -4.68
C ALA A 333 -2.11 -35.80 -5.95
N HIS A 334 -1.34 -34.73 -5.73
CA HIS A 334 -0.44 -34.09 -6.70
C HIS A 334 0.76 -35.00 -7.00
N GLY A 335 1.15 -35.14 -8.28
CA GLY A 335 2.36 -35.89 -8.68
C GLY A 335 2.15 -37.04 -9.67
N GLY A 336 1.00 -37.12 -10.36
CA GLY A 336 0.88 -37.87 -11.61
C GLY A 336 0.96 -39.40 -11.54
N THR A 337 0.69 -40.03 -10.39
CA THR A 337 0.55 -41.49 -10.29
C THR A 337 -0.85 -41.87 -9.82
N VAL A 338 -1.56 -42.69 -10.61
CA VAL A 338 -2.94 -43.14 -10.33
C VAL A 338 -2.88 -44.55 -9.75
N ASN A 339 -3.27 -44.72 -8.49
CA ASN A 339 -3.50 -46.04 -7.91
C ASN A 339 -5.00 -46.35 -7.95
N LYS A 340 -5.40 -47.30 -8.81
CA LYS A 340 -6.73 -47.92 -8.75
C LYS A 340 -6.69 -49.03 -7.70
N SER A 341 -7.43 -48.86 -6.60
CA SER A 341 -7.71 -49.93 -5.65
C SER A 341 -9.09 -50.51 -5.95
N SER A 342 -9.19 -51.83 -6.12
CA SER A 342 -10.45 -52.55 -6.22
C SER A 342 -10.50 -53.62 -5.14
N GLY A 343 -11.24 -53.36 -4.06
CA GLY A 343 -11.42 -54.25 -2.93
C GLY A 343 -12.16 -53.57 -1.76
N ASN A 344 -12.94 -54.33 -0.98
CA ASN A 344 -13.58 -53.85 0.25
C ASN A 344 -12.58 -53.95 1.42
N GLY A 345 -11.90 -52.84 1.73
CA GLY A 345 -10.99 -52.74 2.86
C GLY A 345 -10.79 -51.29 3.31
N SER A 346 -10.66 -51.09 4.63
CA SER A 346 -10.48 -49.78 5.25
C SER A 346 -9.05 -49.27 5.03
N HIS A 347 -8.88 -48.09 4.42
CA HIS A 347 -7.58 -47.42 4.33
C HIS A 347 -7.56 -46.15 5.20
N PHE A 348 -6.52 -46.01 6.03
CA PHE A 348 -6.29 -44.84 6.87
C PHE A 348 -5.48 -43.79 6.10
N PRO A 349 -5.82 -42.48 6.14
CA PRO A 349 -4.97 -41.44 5.58
C PRO A 349 -3.67 -41.29 6.40
N GLY A 350 -2.51 -41.29 5.73
CA GLY A 350 -1.23 -40.87 6.33
C GLY A 350 -0.17 -41.95 6.59
N ALA A 351 -0.40 -43.21 6.22
CA ALA A 351 0.64 -44.23 6.35
C ALA A 351 1.55 -44.29 5.10
N ILE A 352 2.81 -43.87 5.24
CA ILE A 352 3.88 -44.13 4.27
C ILE A 352 4.57 -45.43 4.69
N PHE A 353 4.48 -46.47 3.87
CA PHE A 353 5.28 -47.68 4.05
C PHE A 353 6.43 -47.70 3.05
N SER A 354 7.63 -47.99 3.54
CA SER A 354 8.81 -48.24 2.71
C SER A 354 9.32 -49.64 3.00
N GLY A 355 9.20 -50.53 2.01
CA GLY A 355 9.60 -51.94 2.09
C GLY A 355 8.59 -52.87 1.40
N PRO A 356 9.01 -54.06 0.94
CA PRO A 356 8.10 -55.02 0.32
C PRO A 356 7.11 -55.58 1.34
N VAL A 357 5.81 -55.51 1.02
CA VAL A 357 4.72 -56.04 1.85
C VAL A 357 4.24 -57.36 1.25
N THR A 358 4.26 -58.43 2.05
CA THR A 358 3.68 -59.73 1.71
C THR A 358 2.40 -59.96 2.52
N PHE A 359 1.31 -60.33 1.84
CA PHE A 359 0.07 -60.73 2.49
C PHE A 359 0.03 -62.25 2.62
N GLY A 360 -0.26 -62.74 3.83
CA GLY A 360 -0.35 -64.17 4.13
C GLY A 360 -1.51 -64.83 3.39
N GLN A 361 -1.27 -66.02 2.84
CA GLN A 361 -2.32 -66.89 2.30
C GLN A 361 -3.28 -67.30 3.43
N GLY A 362 -4.57 -67.01 3.25
CA GLY A 362 -5.62 -67.46 4.15
C GLY A 362 -5.76 -68.99 4.12
N GLY A 363 -5.69 -69.60 5.30
CA GLY A 363 -6.02 -71.00 5.50
C GLY A 363 -7.49 -71.15 5.92
N PHE A 364 -8.23 -71.84 5.05
CA PHE A 364 -9.56 -72.46 5.15
C PHE A 364 -10.78 -71.60 5.47
#